data_AF-A0A956JIW7-F1
#
_entry.id   AF-A0A956JIW7-F1
#
_cell.length_a   1.000
_cell.length_b   1.000
_cell.length_c   1.000
_cell.angle_alpha   90.00
_cell.angle_beta   90.00
_cell.angle_gamma   90.00
#
_symmetry.space_group_name_H-M   'P 1'
#
loop_
_entity.id
_entity.type
_entity.pdbx_description
1 polymer ?
#
loop_
_entity_poly.entity_id
_entity_poly.type
_entity_poly.pdbx_seq_one_letter_code
_entity_poly.pdbx_strand_id
1 'polypeptide(L)'
;GFESPLEAMYRGLAKASEPGSDNFGFLRDNAHLAVVFITDEVDCSFNPDFVEIFRDNTTFWSDPDAPIPTSAVCWNAGTKCEGPGPVYAGCEPADYDVSGAAAASADDAVLFPIDRYVDLLEEIRAKKANEGTKVMVAALAGVPQGFADGAAPIPYADSADSEDQKEYGIGAGCTFNLDDADPTNDSLARPPVRLRELAEAFPIDEQSDYPGLYSICQDDYTPALRDIAEQVKAQFTPGCIAACVKDTNRETDVLDPNCQVWESNDDGTERNDIAECEFKGGAWEDPSGTGLCYALLTDASGVTTDADDDMSVDAGTGEALCAAHGNVEVMILRTKAPRDGWRVKATCELEADVESYCPNLK
;
A
#
# COMPACT_ATOMS: atom_id res chain seq x y z
N GLY A 1 12.99 2.74 -21.50
CA GLY A 1 13.93 1.76 -20.90
C GLY A 1 13.19 0.44 -20.68
N PHE A 2 13.81 -0.62 -20.16
CA PHE A 2 13.06 -1.85 -19.84
C PHE A 2 12.84 -1.92 -18.33
N GLU A 3 11.80 -1.24 -17.86
CA GLU A 3 11.43 -1.15 -16.44
C GLU A 3 10.79 -2.46 -15.98
N SER A 4 11.24 -3.05 -14.88
CA SER A 4 10.69 -4.31 -14.34
C SER A 4 10.19 -4.15 -12.89
N PRO A 5 9.21 -3.25 -12.62
CA PRO A 5 8.73 -3.01 -11.27
C PRO A 5 8.21 -4.27 -10.56
N LEU A 6 7.52 -5.17 -11.27
CA LEU A 6 7.00 -6.40 -10.68
C LEU A 6 8.12 -7.36 -10.26
N GLU A 7 9.11 -7.57 -11.11
CA GLU A 7 10.28 -8.40 -10.78
C GLU A 7 11.15 -7.76 -9.70
N ALA A 8 11.23 -6.42 -9.66
CA ALA A 8 11.89 -5.71 -8.58
C ALA A 8 11.20 -5.96 -7.23
N MET A 9 9.86 -5.88 -7.19
CA MET A 9 9.06 -6.26 -6.01
C MET A 9 9.33 -7.71 -5.62
N TYR A 10 9.20 -8.65 -6.57
CA TYR A 10 9.40 -10.08 -6.32
C TYR A 10 10.77 -10.34 -5.68
N ARG A 11 11.84 -9.82 -6.28
CA ARG A 11 13.21 -10.01 -5.77
C ARG A 11 13.42 -9.37 -4.41
N GLY A 12 12.83 -8.19 -4.18
CA GLY A 12 12.88 -7.50 -2.89
C GLY A 12 12.26 -8.34 -1.78
N LEU A 13 11.04 -8.84 -2.00
CA LEU A 13 10.28 -9.61 -1.03
C LEU A 13 10.81 -11.05 -0.85
N ALA A 14 11.26 -11.69 -1.93
CA ALA A 14 11.89 -13.01 -1.86
C ALA A 14 13.16 -12.95 -1.00
N LYS A 15 14.03 -11.95 -1.23
CA LYS A 15 15.22 -11.74 -0.38
C LYS A 15 14.83 -11.42 1.06
N ALA A 16 13.77 -10.63 1.28
CA ALA A 16 13.31 -10.32 2.63
C ALA A 16 12.90 -11.56 3.45
N SER A 17 12.55 -12.66 2.78
CA SER A 17 12.21 -13.94 3.40
C SER A 17 13.39 -14.91 3.53
N GLU A 18 14.56 -14.61 2.95
CA GLU A 18 15.71 -15.52 2.88
C GLU A 18 16.71 -15.27 4.03
N PRO A 19 16.90 -16.24 4.95
CA PRO A 19 17.88 -16.09 6.03
C PRO A 19 19.29 -15.82 5.51
N GLY A 20 19.89 -14.72 5.98
CA GLY A 20 21.25 -14.31 5.59
C GLY A 20 21.33 -13.34 4.41
N SER A 21 20.19 -12.93 3.83
CA SER A 21 20.16 -11.80 2.89
C SER A 21 20.21 -10.47 3.65
N ASP A 22 20.70 -9.40 2.98
CA ASP A 22 20.74 -8.04 3.56
C ASP A 22 19.35 -7.47 3.88
N ASN A 23 18.31 -7.97 3.19
CA ASN A 23 16.93 -7.52 3.37
C ASN A 23 16.14 -8.41 4.36
N PHE A 24 16.78 -9.45 4.90
CA PHE A 24 16.14 -10.40 5.80
C PHE A 24 15.55 -9.70 7.02
N GLY A 25 14.30 -10.04 7.37
CA GLY A 25 13.58 -9.45 8.50
C GLY A 25 12.76 -8.20 8.16
N PHE A 26 12.80 -7.72 6.91
CA PHE A 26 11.86 -6.70 6.44
C PHE A 26 10.41 -7.21 6.51
N LEU A 27 10.17 -8.45 6.08
CA LEU A 27 8.88 -9.11 6.20
C LEU A 27 8.72 -9.70 7.60
N ARG A 28 7.98 -8.98 8.46
CA ARG A 28 7.58 -9.44 9.80
C ARG A 28 6.19 -10.04 9.78
N ASP A 29 5.96 -11.10 10.53
CA ASP A 29 4.66 -11.79 10.59
C ASP A 29 3.55 -10.90 11.19
N ASN A 30 3.91 -10.06 12.16
CA ASN A 30 3.01 -9.15 12.87
C ASN A 30 2.99 -7.72 12.30
N ALA A 31 3.21 -7.57 10.99
CA ALA A 31 3.18 -6.26 10.33
C ALA A 31 2.37 -6.30 9.03
N HIS A 32 1.58 -5.26 8.77
CA HIS A 32 1.02 -5.06 7.43
C HIS A 32 2.14 -4.88 6.40
N LEU A 33 1.89 -5.31 5.17
CA LEU A 33 2.75 -5.03 4.01
C LEU A 33 1.97 -4.15 3.04
N ALA A 34 2.51 -2.96 2.74
CA ALA A 34 2.05 -2.12 1.65
C ALA A 34 3.13 -2.10 0.55
N VAL A 35 2.74 -2.38 -0.68
CA VAL A 35 3.59 -2.23 -1.87
C VAL A 35 3.04 -1.07 -2.68
N VAL A 36 3.87 -0.05 -2.90
CA VAL A 36 3.49 1.13 -3.67
C VAL A 36 4.39 1.25 -4.89
N PHE A 37 3.80 1.16 -6.07
CA PHE A 37 4.50 1.42 -7.34
C PHE A 37 4.38 2.89 -7.73
N ILE A 38 5.45 3.46 -8.25
CA ILE A 38 5.47 4.82 -8.82
C ILE A 38 6.19 4.71 -10.15
N THR A 39 5.46 4.83 -11.26
CA THR A 39 6.02 4.63 -12.59
C THR A 39 5.18 5.34 -13.66
N ASP A 40 5.84 5.80 -14.72
CA ASP A 40 5.25 6.30 -15.96
C ASP A 40 5.33 5.28 -17.10
N GLU A 41 5.90 4.10 -16.87
CA GLU A 41 6.21 3.09 -17.88
C GLU A 41 5.42 1.79 -17.67
N VAL A 42 5.44 0.92 -18.67
CA VAL A 42 4.84 -0.41 -18.59
C VAL A 42 5.78 -1.42 -17.90
N ASP A 43 5.21 -2.42 -17.23
CA ASP A 43 6.01 -3.48 -16.64
C ASP A 43 6.59 -4.42 -17.72
N CYS A 44 7.92 -4.47 -17.75
CA CYS A 44 8.75 -5.30 -18.60
C CYS A 44 9.50 -6.37 -17.78
N SER A 45 8.85 -6.96 -16.78
CA SER A 45 9.42 -8.04 -15.97
C SER A 45 9.65 -9.30 -16.80
N PHE A 46 10.74 -9.27 -17.57
CA PHE A 46 11.07 -10.26 -18.58
C PHE A 46 11.70 -11.51 -17.98
N ASN A 47 11.46 -12.64 -18.62
CA ASN A 47 12.10 -13.89 -18.29
C ASN A 47 13.51 -13.92 -18.94
N PRO A 48 14.60 -13.99 -18.14
CA PRO A 48 15.97 -13.97 -18.67
C PRO A 48 16.32 -15.10 -19.64
N ASP A 49 15.56 -16.19 -19.63
CA ASP A 49 15.74 -17.30 -20.57
C ASP A 49 15.40 -16.91 -22.02
N PHE A 50 14.68 -15.80 -22.22
CA PHE A 50 14.26 -15.28 -23.53
C PHE A 50 14.88 -13.91 -23.87
N VAL A 51 16.10 -13.63 -23.40
CA VAL A 51 16.80 -12.36 -23.62
C VAL A 51 16.95 -11.97 -25.10
N GLU A 52 16.83 -12.94 -26.02
CA GLU A 52 16.83 -12.73 -27.47
C GLU A 52 15.75 -11.75 -27.96
N ILE A 53 14.62 -11.61 -27.25
CA ILE A 53 13.57 -10.64 -27.62
C ILE A 53 14.06 -9.19 -27.56
N PHE A 54 15.20 -8.93 -26.92
CA PHE A 54 15.84 -7.61 -26.85
C PHE A 54 17.08 -7.48 -27.74
N ARG A 55 17.43 -8.49 -28.54
CA ARG A 55 18.71 -8.54 -29.26
C ARG A 55 18.55 -8.82 -30.74
N ASP A 56 17.96 -9.96 -31.08
CA ASP A 56 17.93 -10.49 -32.44
C ASP A 56 16.61 -11.17 -32.81
N ASN A 57 15.75 -11.49 -31.83
CA ASN A 57 14.38 -11.89 -32.10
C ASN A 57 13.47 -10.65 -32.13
N THR A 58 13.00 -10.30 -33.33
CA THR A 58 12.23 -9.08 -33.59
C THR A 58 10.71 -9.26 -33.51
N THR A 59 10.23 -10.40 -33.02
CA THR A 59 8.80 -10.76 -32.93
C THR A 59 7.94 -9.69 -32.24
N PHE A 60 8.47 -9.07 -31.19
CA PHE A 60 7.76 -8.06 -30.38
C PHE A 60 8.19 -6.62 -30.67
N TRP A 61 9.08 -6.40 -31.64
CA TRP A 61 9.60 -5.06 -31.91
C TRP A 61 8.55 -4.25 -32.66
N SER A 62 8.51 -2.94 -32.41
CA SER A 62 7.64 -2.03 -33.16
C SER A 62 8.05 -1.93 -34.64
N ASP A 63 9.35 -2.05 -34.92
CA ASP A 63 9.94 -2.14 -36.25
C ASP A 63 10.88 -3.36 -36.32
N PRO A 64 10.50 -4.44 -37.02
CA PRO A 64 11.33 -5.63 -37.15
C PRO A 64 12.64 -5.43 -37.91
N ASP A 65 12.76 -4.34 -38.67
CA ASP A 65 13.97 -3.98 -39.42
C ASP A 65 14.86 -2.99 -38.65
N ALA A 66 14.44 -2.55 -37.46
CA ALA A 66 15.23 -1.66 -36.61
C ALA A 66 16.54 -2.33 -36.14
N PRO A 67 17.59 -1.55 -35.86
CA PRO A 67 18.86 -2.09 -35.36
C PRO A 67 18.83 -2.43 -33.86
N ILE A 68 17.88 -1.87 -33.11
CA ILE A 68 17.69 -2.07 -31.67
C ILE A 68 16.20 -2.04 -31.33
N PRO A 69 15.75 -2.75 -30.28
CA PRO A 69 14.38 -2.66 -29.80
C PRO A 69 14.11 -1.33 -29.09
N THR A 70 12.84 -0.94 -29.05
CA THR A 70 12.31 0.14 -28.23
C THR A 70 11.52 -0.41 -27.03
N SER A 71 11.06 0.47 -26.14
CA SER A 71 10.23 0.11 -24.98
C SER A 71 8.92 -0.61 -25.38
N ALA A 72 8.48 -0.46 -26.63
CA ALA A 72 7.33 -1.15 -27.23
C ALA A 72 7.39 -2.68 -27.11
N VAL A 73 8.59 -3.27 -27.03
CA VAL A 73 8.75 -4.72 -26.81
C VAL A 73 7.97 -5.17 -25.57
N CYS A 74 8.00 -4.38 -24.50
CA CYS A 74 7.35 -4.72 -23.24
C CYS A 74 5.83 -4.70 -23.34
N TRP A 75 5.26 -3.70 -24.03
CA TRP A 75 3.83 -3.65 -24.32
C TRP A 75 3.40 -4.83 -25.19
N ASN A 76 4.10 -5.03 -26.31
CA ASN A 76 3.77 -6.06 -27.31
C ASN A 76 3.90 -7.49 -26.76
N ALA A 77 4.85 -7.71 -25.84
CA ALA A 77 5.10 -9.01 -25.23
C ALA A 77 4.25 -9.30 -23.98
N GLY A 78 3.60 -8.29 -23.41
CA GLY A 78 2.90 -8.41 -22.12
C GLY A 78 1.42 -8.06 -22.14
N THR A 79 0.89 -7.56 -23.26
CA THR A 79 -0.46 -7.00 -23.33
C THR A 79 -1.24 -7.51 -24.53
N LYS A 80 -2.54 -7.76 -24.33
CA LYS A 80 -3.50 -8.04 -25.39
C LYS A 80 -4.65 -7.07 -25.31
N CYS A 81 -4.91 -6.37 -26.41
CA CYS A 81 -6.02 -5.41 -26.51
C CYS A 81 -7.18 -5.97 -27.35
N GLU A 82 -8.40 -5.58 -26.99
CA GLU A 82 -9.63 -5.94 -27.70
C GLU A 82 -9.98 -4.90 -28.77
N GLY A 83 -10.10 -5.36 -30.02
CA GLY A 83 -10.53 -4.53 -31.16
C GLY A 83 -9.40 -4.23 -32.16
N PRO A 84 -9.73 -3.73 -33.37
CA PRO A 84 -8.77 -3.56 -34.47
C PRO A 84 -7.87 -2.31 -34.37
N GLY A 85 -7.87 -1.60 -33.24
CA GLY A 85 -7.20 -0.29 -33.13
C GLY A 85 -7.83 0.79 -34.03
N PRO A 86 -7.35 2.04 -33.95
CA PRO A 86 -6.35 2.54 -33.01
C PRO A 86 -6.93 2.79 -31.61
N VAL A 87 -8.23 2.58 -31.39
CA VAL A 87 -8.86 2.66 -30.06
C VAL A 87 -9.36 1.28 -29.69
N TYR A 88 -9.01 0.82 -28.48
CA TYR A 88 -9.31 -0.51 -27.98
C TYR A 88 -10.42 -0.46 -26.93
N ALA A 89 -11.23 -1.52 -26.85
CA ALA A 89 -12.30 -1.62 -25.84
C ALA A 89 -11.74 -1.85 -24.42
N GLY A 90 -10.59 -2.51 -24.35
CA GLY A 90 -9.85 -2.81 -23.13
C GLY A 90 -8.55 -3.54 -23.50
N CYS A 91 -7.61 -3.56 -22.56
CA CYS A 91 -6.40 -4.36 -22.67
C CYS A 91 -6.20 -5.13 -21.37
N GLU A 92 -5.70 -6.35 -21.48
CA GLU A 92 -5.39 -7.24 -20.36
C GLU A 92 -3.97 -7.80 -20.50
N PRO A 93 -3.35 -8.26 -19.39
CA PRO A 93 -2.09 -8.98 -19.46
C PRO A 93 -2.19 -10.22 -20.35
N ALA A 94 -1.08 -10.51 -21.04
CA ALA A 94 -1.00 -11.64 -21.94
C ALA A 94 0.39 -12.29 -21.85
N ASP A 95 0.36 -13.62 -21.80
CA ASP A 95 1.56 -14.44 -21.79
C ASP A 95 1.84 -14.95 -23.20
N TYR A 96 2.88 -14.40 -23.82
CA TYR A 96 3.34 -14.84 -25.14
C TYR A 96 4.65 -15.63 -25.05
N ASP A 97 4.80 -16.63 -25.92
CA ASP A 97 6.06 -17.32 -26.13
C ASP A 97 7.01 -16.55 -27.06
N VAL A 98 8.21 -17.07 -27.25
CA VAL A 98 9.26 -16.45 -28.08
C VAL A 98 8.84 -16.22 -29.55
N SER A 99 7.78 -16.87 -30.03
CA SER A 99 7.22 -16.71 -31.37
C SER A 99 6.04 -15.74 -31.46
N GLY A 100 5.60 -15.19 -30.32
CA GLY A 100 4.44 -14.30 -30.23
C GLY A 100 3.11 -15.06 -30.19
N ALA A 101 3.14 -16.39 -30.08
CA ALA A 101 1.95 -17.20 -29.82
C ALA A 101 1.64 -17.18 -28.32
N ALA A 102 0.41 -17.54 -27.93
CA ALA A 102 0.09 -17.71 -26.52
C ALA A 102 0.99 -18.79 -25.90
N ALA A 103 1.63 -18.48 -24.77
CA ALA A 103 2.53 -19.40 -24.09
C ALA A 103 1.78 -20.67 -23.65
N ALA A 104 2.42 -21.83 -23.83
CA ALA A 104 1.83 -23.11 -23.42
C ALA A 104 1.91 -23.35 -21.91
N SER A 105 2.87 -22.70 -21.25
CA SER A 105 3.08 -22.71 -19.81
C SER A 105 3.77 -21.42 -19.36
N ALA A 106 3.81 -21.18 -18.04
CA ALA A 106 4.49 -20.01 -17.48
C ALA A 106 6.00 -19.95 -17.80
N ASP A 107 6.65 -21.11 -17.94
CA ASP A 107 8.07 -21.21 -18.29
C ASP A 107 8.34 -20.86 -19.76
N ASP A 108 7.31 -20.94 -20.62
CA ASP A 108 7.41 -20.59 -22.04
C ASP A 108 7.18 -19.09 -22.29
N ALA A 109 6.71 -18.35 -21.28
CA ALA A 109 6.37 -16.93 -21.42
C ALA A 109 7.62 -16.04 -21.39
N VAL A 110 7.70 -15.11 -22.34
CA VAL A 110 8.87 -14.20 -22.48
C VAL A 110 8.89 -13.09 -21.43
N LEU A 111 7.73 -12.72 -20.91
CA LEU A 111 7.59 -12.00 -19.66
C LEU A 111 7.10 -12.98 -18.59
N PHE A 112 7.55 -12.82 -17.35
CA PHE A 112 7.01 -13.65 -16.27
C PHE A 112 5.50 -13.40 -16.13
N PRO A 113 4.65 -14.44 -16.09
CA PRO A 113 3.21 -14.25 -15.95
C PRO A 113 2.82 -13.49 -14.69
N ILE A 114 1.69 -12.76 -14.74
CA ILE A 114 1.20 -11.99 -13.59
C ILE A 114 0.96 -12.87 -12.36
N ASP A 115 0.46 -14.10 -12.58
CA ASP A 115 0.22 -15.08 -11.52
C ASP A 115 1.44 -15.30 -10.62
N ARG A 116 2.66 -15.21 -11.17
CA ARG A 116 3.90 -15.30 -10.37
C ARG A 116 3.95 -14.28 -9.22
N TYR A 117 3.49 -13.07 -9.49
CA TYR A 117 3.51 -11.96 -8.53
C TYR A 117 2.32 -12.01 -7.58
N VAL A 118 1.16 -12.41 -8.10
CA VAL A 118 -0.05 -12.65 -7.30
C VAL A 118 0.20 -13.77 -6.30
N ASP A 119 0.72 -14.91 -6.75
CA ASP A 119 1.03 -16.08 -5.92
C ASP A 119 2.00 -15.72 -4.79
N LEU A 120 3.06 -14.96 -5.08
CA LEU A 120 4.00 -14.49 -4.06
C LEU A 120 3.29 -13.67 -2.97
N LEU A 121 2.46 -12.71 -3.37
CA LEU A 121 1.77 -11.84 -2.42
C LEU A 121 0.69 -12.59 -1.65
N GLU A 122 -0.01 -13.55 -2.27
CA GLU A 122 -0.96 -14.44 -1.59
C GLU A 122 -0.24 -15.36 -0.58
N GLU A 123 0.93 -15.91 -0.90
CA GLU A 123 1.73 -16.66 0.07
C GLU A 123 2.12 -15.82 1.28
N ILE A 124 2.49 -14.55 1.06
CA ILE A 124 2.79 -13.60 2.14
C ILE A 124 1.52 -13.26 2.93
N ARG A 125 0.40 -13.03 2.26
CA ARG A 125 -0.91 -12.75 2.87
C ARG A 125 -1.37 -13.90 3.75
N ALA A 126 -1.25 -15.15 3.27
CA ALA A 126 -1.62 -16.34 4.01
C ALA A 126 -0.81 -16.50 5.31
N LYS A 127 0.48 -16.17 5.29
CA LYS A 127 1.33 -16.16 6.51
C LYS A 127 0.88 -15.08 7.50
N LYS A 128 0.57 -13.89 6.98
CA LYS A 128 0.16 -12.70 7.75
C LYS A 128 -1.26 -12.76 8.32
N ALA A 129 -2.17 -13.47 7.67
CA ALA A 129 -3.57 -13.59 8.07
C ALA A 129 -3.74 -14.18 9.48
N ASN A 130 -2.83 -15.07 9.91
CA ASN A 130 -2.84 -15.63 11.27
C ASN A 130 -2.64 -14.57 12.37
N GLU A 131 -2.03 -13.44 12.03
CA GLU A 131 -1.74 -12.32 12.95
C GLU A 131 -2.72 -11.14 12.75
N GLY A 132 -3.76 -11.30 11.92
CA GLY A 132 -4.71 -10.22 11.61
C GLY A 132 -4.11 -9.08 10.78
N THR A 133 -2.96 -9.30 10.15
CA THR A 133 -2.29 -8.28 9.31
C THR A 133 -2.60 -8.47 7.83
N LYS A 134 -2.47 -7.39 7.05
CA LYS A 134 -2.90 -7.31 5.65
C LYS A 134 -1.75 -7.09 4.67
N VAL A 135 -1.97 -7.47 3.42
CA VAL A 135 -1.12 -7.16 2.26
C VAL A 135 -1.95 -6.28 1.33
N MET A 136 -1.39 -5.15 0.91
CA MET A 136 -2.04 -4.15 0.07
C MET A 136 -1.09 -3.71 -1.04
N VAL A 137 -1.66 -3.42 -2.22
CA VAL A 137 -0.94 -2.85 -3.36
C VAL A 137 -1.60 -1.55 -3.77
N ALA A 138 -0.79 -0.55 -4.09
CA ALA A 138 -1.21 0.68 -4.74
C ALA A 138 -0.23 1.07 -5.84
N ALA A 139 -0.67 1.84 -6.82
CA ALA A 139 0.23 2.40 -7.83
C ALA A 139 -0.14 3.84 -8.20
N LEU A 140 0.89 4.70 -8.25
CA LEU A 140 0.85 5.95 -9.00
C LEU A 140 1.37 5.64 -10.40
N ALA A 141 0.47 5.55 -11.37
CA ALA A 141 0.75 5.01 -12.69
C ALA A 141 0.02 5.79 -13.80
N GLY A 142 0.17 5.36 -15.06
CA GLY A 142 -0.44 6.01 -16.22
C GLY A 142 -1.95 5.83 -16.35
N VAL A 143 -2.70 6.30 -15.36
CA VAL A 143 -4.16 6.38 -15.35
C VAL A 143 -4.60 7.85 -15.34
N PRO A 144 -5.74 8.21 -15.96
CA PRO A 144 -6.16 9.61 -16.01
C PRO A 144 -6.52 10.15 -14.61
N GLN A 145 -6.41 11.47 -14.43
CA GLN A 145 -6.98 12.13 -13.27
C GLN A 145 -8.48 11.84 -13.20
N GLY A 146 -8.98 11.53 -11.99
CA GLY A 146 -10.37 11.10 -11.78
C GLY A 146 -10.64 9.62 -12.04
N PHE A 147 -9.63 8.79 -12.38
CA PHE A 147 -9.78 7.34 -12.41
C PHE A 147 -10.24 6.80 -11.04
N ALA A 148 -9.65 7.31 -9.96
CA ALA A 148 -9.97 6.89 -8.60
C ALA A 148 -11.44 7.08 -8.22
N ASP A 149 -12.07 8.14 -8.72
CA ASP A 149 -13.47 8.46 -8.46
C ASP A 149 -14.41 7.88 -9.53
N GLY A 150 -13.90 7.03 -10.44
CA GLY A 150 -14.65 6.48 -11.57
C GLY A 150 -15.06 7.52 -12.63
N ALA A 151 -14.48 8.73 -12.59
CA ALA A 151 -14.83 9.83 -13.49
C ALA A 151 -14.21 9.68 -14.89
N ALA A 152 -13.09 8.96 -15.01
CA ALA A 152 -12.39 8.75 -16.27
C ALA A 152 -11.82 7.33 -16.36
N PRO A 153 -12.16 6.53 -17.40
CA PRO A 153 -11.54 5.22 -17.61
C PRO A 153 -10.13 5.37 -18.21
N ILE A 154 -9.29 4.36 -18.03
CA ILE A 154 -7.96 4.30 -18.67
C ILE A 154 -8.14 4.30 -20.20
N PRO A 155 -7.52 5.24 -20.93
CA PRO A 155 -7.56 5.23 -22.38
C PRO A 155 -6.61 4.16 -22.92
N TYR A 156 -7.14 3.30 -23.78
CA TYR A 156 -6.37 2.35 -24.56
C TYR A 156 -6.46 2.73 -26.03
N ALA A 157 -5.42 3.40 -26.53
CA ALA A 157 -5.35 3.79 -27.94
C ALA A 157 -3.90 3.89 -28.41
N ASP A 158 -3.67 3.68 -29.71
CA ASP A 158 -2.40 3.99 -30.36
C ASP A 158 -2.11 5.50 -30.25
N SER A 159 -0.83 5.84 -30.15
CA SER A 159 -0.38 7.22 -30.14
C SER A 159 -0.63 7.88 -31.50
N ALA A 160 -1.09 9.13 -31.48
CA ALA A 160 -1.20 9.95 -32.68
C ALA A 160 0.18 10.39 -33.21
N ASP A 161 1.20 10.39 -32.34
CA ASP A 161 2.60 10.59 -32.73
C ASP A 161 3.21 9.23 -33.13
N SER A 162 3.64 9.12 -34.38
CA SER A 162 4.21 7.87 -34.90
C SER A 162 5.55 7.50 -34.25
N GLU A 163 6.31 8.46 -33.74
CA GLU A 163 7.56 8.17 -33.04
C GLU A 163 7.27 7.67 -31.61
N ASP A 164 6.30 8.27 -30.91
CA ASP A 164 5.82 7.77 -29.61
C ASP A 164 5.23 6.35 -29.74
N GLN A 165 4.41 6.12 -30.77
CA GLN A 165 3.85 4.78 -31.04
C GLN A 165 4.93 3.75 -31.32
N LYS A 166 5.99 4.11 -32.07
CA LYS A 166 7.13 3.20 -32.29
C LYS A 166 7.93 2.98 -31.02
N GLU A 167 8.09 4.00 -30.19
CA GLU A 167 8.90 3.90 -28.97
C GLU A 167 8.22 3.03 -27.91
N TYR A 168 6.90 3.14 -27.73
CA TYR A 168 6.19 2.52 -26.59
C TYR A 168 5.12 1.49 -26.97
N GLY A 169 4.73 1.38 -28.25
CA GLY A 169 3.73 0.41 -28.72
C GLY A 169 2.28 0.78 -28.39
N ILE A 170 2.06 1.83 -27.60
CA ILE A 170 0.75 2.35 -27.21
C ILE A 170 0.84 3.85 -26.91
N GLY A 171 -0.28 4.55 -27.10
CA GLY A 171 -0.46 5.91 -26.64
C GLY A 171 -0.52 6.03 -25.11
N ALA A 172 -0.57 7.27 -24.64
CA ALA A 172 -0.53 7.58 -23.22
C ALA A 172 -1.83 7.16 -22.50
N GLY A 173 -1.69 6.59 -21.31
CA GLY A 173 -2.78 6.35 -20.36
C GLY A 173 -3.14 7.62 -19.57
N CYS A 174 -2.18 8.51 -19.39
CA CYS A 174 -2.42 9.88 -18.96
C CYS A 174 -1.35 10.83 -19.52
N THR A 175 -1.68 12.12 -19.51
CA THR A 175 -0.80 13.19 -19.96
C THR A 175 -0.77 14.29 -18.91
N PHE A 176 0.42 14.80 -18.62
CA PHE A 176 0.65 15.95 -17.78
C PHE A 176 1.32 17.06 -18.59
N ASN A 177 0.68 18.21 -18.70
CA ASN A 177 1.27 19.33 -19.41
C ASN A 177 2.20 20.12 -18.47
N LEU A 178 3.51 20.09 -18.74
CA LEU A 178 4.51 20.82 -17.95
C LEU A 178 4.47 22.34 -18.23
N ASP A 179 3.92 22.76 -19.37
CA ASP A 179 3.79 24.16 -19.76
C ASP A 179 2.52 24.39 -20.60
N ASP A 180 1.48 24.99 -20.00
CA ASP A 180 0.24 25.36 -20.69
C ASP A 180 0.46 26.19 -21.97
N ALA A 181 1.62 26.85 -22.11
CA ALA A 181 1.98 27.62 -23.30
C ALA A 181 2.67 26.79 -24.41
N ASP A 182 3.16 25.58 -24.12
CA ASP A 182 3.82 24.68 -25.08
C ASP A 182 3.31 23.23 -24.94
N PRO A 183 2.26 22.85 -25.69
CA PRO A 183 1.70 21.49 -25.67
C PRO A 183 2.64 20.43 -26.28
N THR A 184 3.86 20.79 -26.67
CA THR A 184 4.89 19.82 -27.10
C THR A 184 5.79 19.35 -25.95
N ASN A 185 5.62 19.90 -24.74
CA ASN A 185 6.36 19.54 -23.53
C ASN A 185 5.54 18.68 -22.56
N ASP A 186 4.59 17.93 -23.09
CA ASP A 186 3.76 17.02 -22.31
C ASP A 186 4.59 15.84 -21.77
N SER A 187 4.46 15.54 -20.48
CA SER A 187 4.91 14.28 -19.88
C SER A 187 3.82 13.23 -20.05
N LEU A 188 4.18 12.09 -20.62
CA LEU A 188 3.25 11.00 -20.92
C LEU A 188 3.55 9.81 -20.01
N ALA A 189 2.50 9.14 -19.54
CA ALA A 189 2.64 7.86 -18.84
C ALA A 189 1.81 6.78 -19.52
N ARG A 190 2.33 5.54 -19.55
CA ARG A 190 1.72 4.41 -20.25
C ARG A 190 0.63 3.73 -19.43
N PRO A 191 -0.41 3.20 -20.08
CA PRO A 191 -1.47 2.45 -19.39
C PRO A 191 -0.89 1.25 -18.61
N PRO A 192 -1.13 1.14 -17.29
CA PRO A 192 -0.42 0.19 -16.44
C PRO A 192 -1.09 -1.19 -16.39
N VAL A 193 -1.35 -1.81 -17.54
CA VAL A 193 -2.22 -3.02 -17.65
C VAL A 193 -1.84 -4.13 -16.65
N ARG A 194 -0.55 -4.47 -16.58
CA ARG A 194 -0.01 -5.52 -15.69
C ARG A 194 0.01 -5.10 -14.20
N LEU A 195 0.35 -3.85 -13.91
CA LEU A 195 0.32 -3.33 -12.54
C LEU A 195 -1.11 -3.14 -12.01
N ARG A 196 -2.05 -2.79 -12.88
CA ARG A 196 -3.48 -2.73 -12.57
C ARG A 196 -4.00 -4.08 -12.12
N GLU A 197 -3.73 -5.14 -12.88
CA GLU A 197 -4.20 -6.49 -12.49
C GLU A 197 -3.67 -6.90 -11.11
N LEU A 198 -2.40 -6.60 -10.81
CA LEU A 198 -1.86 -6.84 -9.47
C LEU A 198 -2.54 -5.98 -8.39
N ALA A 199 -2.78 -4.69 -8.66
CA ALA A 199 -3.44 -3.79 -7.70
C ALA A 199 -4.89 -4.21 -7.43
N GLU A 200 -5.62 -4.64 -8.46
CA GLU A 200 -6.98 -5.19 -8.35
C GLU A 200 -7.03 -6.50 -7.54
N ALA A 201 -5.97 -7.32 -7.57
CA ALA A 201 -5.87 -8.52 -6.75
C ALA A 201 -5.62 -8.23 -5.26
N PHE A 202 -5.05 -7.07 -4.93
CA PHE A 202 -4.69 -6.66 -3.56
C PHE A 202 -5.12 -5.21 -3.28
N PRO A 203 -6.42 -4.91 -3.30
CA PRO A 203 -6.90 -3.55 -3.14
C PRO A 203 -6.47 -2.99 -1.79
N ILE A 204 -6.11 -1.70 -1.77
CA ILE A 204 -5.72 -1.00 -0.55
C ILE A 204 -6.88 -0.84 0.44
N ASP A 205 -8.10 -0.87 -0.08
CA ASP A 205 -9.36 -0.83 0.66
C ASP A 205 -10.24 -2.02 0.22
N GLU A 206 -10.32 -3.05 1.06
CA GLU A 206 -11.16 -4.24 0.77
C GLU A 206 -12.67 -3.95 0.83
N GLN A 207 -13.07 -2.78 1.35
CA GLN A 207 -14.46 -2.34 1.45
C GLN A 207 -14.89 -1.49 0.25
N SER A 208 -13.95 -1.10 -0.62
CA SER A 208 -14.18 -0.28 -1.80
C SER A 208 -13.97 -1.07 -3.08
N ASP A 209 -14.68 -0.69 -4.15
CA ASP A 209 -14.45 -1.20 -5.52
C ASP A 209 -13.20 -0.56 -6.16
N TYR A 210 -12.48 0.31 -5.45
CA TYR A 210 -11.34 1.05 -5.96
C TYR A 210 -10.01 0.25 -5.80
N PRO A 211 -9.28 -0.01 -6.90
CA PRO A 211 -8.08 -0.87 -6.86
C PRO A 211 -6.81 -0.20 -6.33
N GLY A 212 -6.85 1.04 -5.83
CA GLY A 212 -5.65 1.75 -5.36
C GLY A 212 -4.76 2.28 -6.49
N LEU A 213 -5.35 2.73 -7.60
CA LEU A 213 -4.66 3.27 -8.77
C LEU A 213 -4.84 4.79 -8.93
N TYR A 214 -3.73 5.51 -8.80
CA TYR A 214 -3.69 6.96 -8.86
C TYR A 214 -2.92 7.43 -10.09
N SER A 215 -3.30 8.59 -10.63
CA SER A 215 -2.60 9.21 -11.76
C SER A 215 -1.19 9.64 -11.36
N ILE A 216 -0.17 9.23 -12.12
CA ILE A 216 1.17 9.85 -12.06
C ILE A 216 1.18 11.20 -12.79
N CYS A 217 0.20 11.47 -13.65
CA CYS A 217 0.08 12.72 -14.40
C CYS A 217 -0.72 13.75 -13.60
N GLN A 218 -0.17 14.25 -12.49
CA GLN A 218 -0.81 15.25 -11.64
C GLN A 218 0.23 16.26 -11.10
N ASP A 219 -0.20 17.49 -10.83
CA ASP A 219 0.66 18.56 -10.32
C ASP A 219 1.21 18.28 -8.92
N ASP A 220 0.45 17.53 -8.11
CA ASP A 220 0.73 17.27 -6.71
C ASP A 220 0.38 15.81 -6.37
N TYR A 221 1.37 15.04 -5.91
CA TYR A 221 1.17 13.65 -5.46
C TYR A 221 0.67 13.57 -4.01
N THR A 222 0.60 14.69 -3.28
CA THR A 222 0.17 14.73 -1.88
C THR A 222 -1.21 14.09 -1.66
N PRO A 223 -2.25 14.34 -2.49
CA PRO A 223 -3.55 13.70 -2.31
C PRO A 223 -3.47 12.17 -2.43
N ALA A 224 -2.80 11.66 -3.47
CA ALA A 224 -2.64 10.22 -3.68
C ALA A 224 -1.84 9.56 -2.56
N LEU A 225 -0.71 10.15 -2.15
CA LEU A 225 0.12 9.61 -1.06
C LEU A 225 -0.58 9.70 0.30
N ARG A 226 -1.40 10.74 0.52
CA ARG A 226 -2.21 10.87 1.74
C ARG A 226 -3.29 9.80 1.78
N ASP A 227 -4.02 9.60 0.69
CA ASP A 227 -5.06 8.57 0.62
C ASP A 227 -4.45 7.17 0.84
N ILE A 228 -3.32 6.86 0.20
CA ILE A 228 -2.58 5.62 0.46
C ILE A 228 -2.21 5.49 1.95
N ALA A 229 -1.71 6.56 2.56
CA ALA A 229 -1.33 6.56 3.98
C ALA A 229 -2.55 6.41 4.92
N GLU A 230 -3.68 7.05 4.60
CA GLU A 230 -4.93 6.95 5.35
C GLU A 230 -5.51 5.54 5.27
N GLN A 231 -5.50 4.92 4.08
CA GLN A 231 -5.96 3.55 3.88
C GLN A 231 -5.06 2.53 4.59
N VAL A 232 -3.75 2.73 4.56
CA VAL A 232 -2.81 1.93 5.36
C VAL A 232 -3.07 2.14 6.86
N LYS A 233 -3.32 3.37 7.30
CA LYS A 233 -3.63 3.70 8.71
C LYS A 233 -4.93 3.03 9.16
N ALA A 234 -5.95 2.98 8.31
CA ALA A 234 -7.24 2.35 8.60
C ALA A 234 -7.12 0.84 8.88
N GLN A 235 -6.03 0.19 8.43
CA GLN A 235 -5.79 -1.22 8.73
C GLN A 235 -5.27 -1.46 10.16
N PHE A 236 -4.82 -0.41 10.86
CA PHE A 236 -4.38 -0.53 12.24
C PHE A 236 -5.57 -0.38 13.18
N THR A 237 -5.90 -1.47 13.88
CA THR A 237 -6.80 -1.37 15.03
C THR A 237 -6.09 -0.63 16.17
N PRO A 238 -6.71 0.38 16.78
CA PRO A 238 -6.12 1.05 17.93
C PRO A 238 -5.92 0.09 19.11
N GLY A 239 -5.01 0.46 20.01
CA GLY A 239 -4.71 -0.32 21.22
C GLY A 239 -5.79 -0.19 22.28
N CYS A 240 -7.00 -0.70 22.03
CA CYS A 240 -8.12 -0.57 22.96
C CYS A 240 -7.91 -1.44 24.21
N ILE A 241 -8.10 -0.86 25.39
CA ILE A 241 -8.27 -1.64 26.61
C ILE A 241 -9.68 -2.23 26.58
N ALA A 242 -9.80 -3.52 26.29
CA ALA A 242 -11.08 -4.21 26.12
C ALA A 242 -11.81 -4.47 27.47
N ALA A 243 -11.95 -3.43 28.29
CA ALA A 243 -12.62 -3.44 29.59
C ALA A 243 -13.01 -2.01 30.00
N CYS A 244 -13.90 -1.90 30.99
CA CYS A 244 -14.19 -0.63 31.65
C CYS A 244 -13.04 -0.27 32.61
N VAL A 245 -12.18 0.66 32.19
CA VAL A 245 -11.14 1.25 33.02
C VAL A 245 -11.77 2.20 34.02
N LYS A 246 -11.30 2.11 35.26
CA LYS A 246 -11.79 2.91 36.36
C LYS A 246 -11.32 4.35 36.25
N ASP A 247 -12.24 5.28 36.47
CA ASP A 247 -11.93 6.66 36.77
C ASP A 247 -11.43 6.79 38.21
N THR A 248 -10.15 7.15 38.36
CA THR A 248 -9.54 7.34 39.68
C THR A 248 -9.87 8.67 40.33
N ASN A 249 -10.39 9.64 39.58
CA ASN A 249 -10.71 10.97 40.05
C ASN A 249 -12.00 11.51 39.44
N ARG A 250 -13.12 11.09 40.03
CA ARG A 250 -14.48 11.46 39.59
C ARG A 250 -14.89 12.91 39.86
N GLU A 251 -13.95 13.76 40.25
CA GLU A 251 -14.21 15.21 40.41
C GLU A 251 -14.02 15.97 39.10
N THR A 252 -13.38 15.36 38.10
CA THR A 252 -13.20 15.87 36.74
C THR A 252 -14.25 15.23 35.81
N ASP A 253 -14.56 15.91 34.71
CA ASP A 253 -15.41 15.34 33.65
C ASP A 253 -14.61 14.43 32.69
N VAL A 254 -13.30 14.31 32.92
CA VAL A 254 -12.35 13.54 32.11
C VAL A 254 -12.03 12.25 32.85
N LEU A 255 -12.04 11.12 32.15
CA LEU A 255 -11.64 9.85 32.73
C LEU A 255 -10.15 9.93 33.13
N ASP A 256 -9.85 9.70 34.41
CA ASP A 256 -8.49 9.64 34.95
C ASP A 256 -8.04 8.17 35.14
N PRO A 257 -7.54 7.49 34.08
CA PRO A 257 -7.16 6.09 34.14
C PRO A 257 -5.85 5.87 34.90
N ASN A 258 -5.76 4.76 35.60
CA ASN A 258 -4.50 4.28 36.18
C ASN A 258 -4.03 3.04 35.43
N CYS A 259 -3.20 3.26 34.42
CA CYS A 259 -2.64 2.20 33.58
C CYS A 259 -1.11 2.14 33.69
N GLN A 260 -0.55 0.94 33.50
CA GLN A 260 0.87 0.73 33.27
C GLN A 260 1.05 0.14 31.88
N VAL A 261 1.98 0.71 31.11
CA VAL A 261 2.31 0.25 29.76
C VAL A 261 3.78 -0.16 29.71
N TRP A 262 4.06 -1.30 29.09
CA TRP A 262 5.42 -1.84 28.99
C TRP A 262 5.61 -2.63 27.69
N GLU A 263 6.84 -2.78 27.22
CA GLU A 263 7.20 -3.79 26.23
C GLU A 263 7.78 -5.03 26.92
N SER A 264 7.42 -6.22 26.42
CA SER A 264 8.02 -7.49 26.86
C SER A 264 8.32 -8.37 25.66
N ASN A 265 9.35 -9.21 25.76
CA ASN A 265 9.57 -10.27 24.79
C ASN A 265 8.44 -11.33 24.83
N ASP A 266 8.34 -12.15 23.77
CA ASP A 266 7.25 -13.11 23.60
C ASP A 266 7.15 -14.15 24.73
N ASP A 267 8.28 -14.52 25.35
CA ASP A 267 8.30 -15.44 26.50
C ASP A 267 8.02 -14.75 27.85
N GLY A 268 7.94 -13.40 27.87
CA GLY A 268 7.65 -12.58 29.03
C GLY A 268 8.76 -12.52 30.08
N THR A 269 9.97 -12.96 29.75
CA THR A 269 11.12 -12.96 30.67
C THR A 269 11.78 -11.59 30.82
N GLU A 270 11.67 -10.74 29.80
CA GLU A 270 12.17 -9.36 29.81
C GLU A 270 10.99 -8.37 29.74
N ARG A 271 11.11 -7.28 30.51
CA ARG A 271 10.11 -6.20 30.56
C ARG A 271 10.81 -4.85 30.66
N ASN A 272 10.40 -3.91 29.81
CA ASN A 272 10.79 -2.50 29.88
C ASN A 272 9.52 -1.66 30.01
N ASP A 273 9.38 -0.94 31.12
CA ASP A 273 8.28 0.02 31.29
C ASP A 273 8.44 1.16 30.29
N ILE A 274 7.32 1.59 29.72
CA ILE A 274 7.26 2.67 28.75
C ILE A 274 6.79 3.92 29.49
N ALA A 275 7.47 5.05 29.31
CA ALA A 275 7.08 6.31 29.91
C ALA A 275 5.87 6.91 29.19
N GLU A 276 5.05 7.67 29.90
CA GLU A 276 3.96 8.43 29.29
C GLU A 276 4.53 9.57 28.44
N CYS A 277 3.88 9.87 27.32
CA CYS A 277 4.23 10.98 26.44
C CYS A 277 3.78 12.31 27.08
N GLU A 278 4.44 13.40 26.68
CA GLU A 278 4.00 14.75 27.02
C GLU A 278 3.40 15.42 25.79
N PHE A 279 2.20 15.98 25.90
CA PHE A 279 1.61 16.77 24.81
C PHE A 279 2.13 18.22 24.87
N LYS A 280 2.85 18.66 23.84
CA LYS A 280 3.42 20.00 23.74
C LYS A 280 3.29 20.56 22.33
N GLY A 281 2.80 21.79 22.24
CA GLY A 281 2.75 22.51 20.96
C GLY A 281 1.92 21.81 19.88
N GLY A 282 0.90 21.02 20.27
CA GLY A 282 0.06 20.26 19.35
C GLY A 282 0.64 18.91 18.93
N ALA A 283 1.68 18.42 19.59
CA ALA A 283 2.29 17.13 19.29
C ALA A 283 2.66 16.37 20.56
N TRP A 284 2.62 15.04 20.46
CA TRP A 284 3.12 14.14 21.49
C TRP A 284 4.65 14.01 21.40
N GLU A 285 5.32 14.18 22.54
CA GLU A 285 6.77 14.09 22.67
C GLU A 285 7.16 13.02 23.69
N ASP A 286 8.27 12.31 23.43
CA ASP A 286 8.86 11.37 24.39
C ASP A 286 9.75 12.11 25.39
N PRO A 287 9.33 12.24 26.67
CA PRO A 287 10.12 12.95 27.68
C PRO A 287 11.40 12.20 28.07
N SER A 288 11.46 10.89 27.83
CA SER A 288 12.61 10.04 28.19
C SER A 288 13.74 10.10 27.16
N GLY A 289 13.48 10.61 25.95
CA GLY A 289 14.43 10.63 24.84
C GLY A 289 14.84 9.24 24.33
N THR A 290 14.10 8.19 24.70
CA THR A 290 14.37 6.81 24.25
C THR A 290 13.91 6.58 22.81
N GLY A 291 12.98 7.41 22.35
CA GLY A 291 12.21 7.25 21.11
C GLY A 291 10.98 6.36 21.30
N LEU A 292 10.47 6.22 22.52
CA LEU A 292 9.32 5.38 22.86
C LEU A 292 8.56 5.95 24.07
N CYS A 293 7.29 6.30 23.89
CA CYS A 293 6.37 6.66 24.97
C CYS A 293 4.94 6.22 24.64
N TYR A 294 4.02 6.30 25.60
CA TYR A 294 2.59 6.01 25.40
C TYR A 294 1.71 7.20 25.79
N ALA A 295 0.52 7.30 25.19
CA ALA A 295 -0.54 8.19 25.65
C ALA A 295 -1.83 7.38 25.87
N LEU A 296 -2.66 7.83 26.81
CA LEU A 296 -3.98 7.27 27.06
C LEU A 296 -5.01 8.26 26.51
N LEU A 297 -5.76 7.83 25.51
CA LEU A 297 -6.83 8.62 24.92
C LEU A 297 -8.16 8.12 25.52
N THR A 298 -8.94 9.05 26.06
CA THR A 298 -10.11 8.74 26.89
C THR A 298 -11.37 9.46 26.44
N ASP A 299 -11.26 10.45 25.55
CA ASP A 299 -12.39 11.20 25.07
C ASP A 299 -13.00 10.58 23.81
N ALA A 300 -13.89 9.61 24.02
CA ALA A 300 -14.63 8.97 22.95
C ALA A 300 -15.74 9.85 22.34
N SER A 301 -16.12 10.95 23.01
CA SER A 301 -17.34 11.71 22.69
C SER A 301 -17.12 13.21 22.51
N GLY A 302 -15.88 13.69 22.58
CA GLY A 302 -15.53 15.11 22.50
C GLY A 302 -16.08 15.91 23.68
N VAL A 303 -16.00 15.36 24.90
CA VAL A 303 -16.37 16.05 26.15
C VAL A 303 -15.40 17.20 26.43
N THR A 304 -14.11 16.99 26.18
CA THR A 304 -13.09 18.03 26.29
C THR A 304 -13.00 18.80 24.97
N THR A 305 -12.34 19.95 25.01
CA THR A 305 -12.03 20.72 23.80
C THR A 305 -10.62 20.44 23.28
N ASP A 306 -9.83 19.69 24.05
CA ASP A 306 -8.42 19.49 23.79
C ASP A 306 -8.27 18.19 23.00
N ALA A 307 -7.64 18.25 21.83
CA ALA A 307 -7.56 17.09 20.94
C ALA A 307 -6.48 16.06 21.35
N ASP A 308 -5.84 16.25 22.51
CA ASP A 308 -4.81 15.33 22.99
C ASP A 308 -5.40 14.09 23.66
N ASP A 309 -6.60 14.13 24.22
CA ASP A 309 -7.25 12.93 24.78
C ASP A 309 -8.31 12.29 23.86
N ASP A 310 -8.55 12.86 22.68
CA ASP A 310 -9.46 12.34 21.66
C ASP A 310 -9.09 10.91 21.22
N MET A 311 -10.04 9.97 21.34
CA MET A 311 -9.86 8.63 20.79
C MET A 311 -9.82 8.64 19.26
N SER A 312 -9.14 7.66 18.67
CA SER A 312 -9.17 7.42 17.24
C SER A 312 -10.60 7.09 16.79
N VAL A 313 -11.07 7.78 15.76
CA VAL A 313 -12.41 7.58 15.18
C VAL A 313 -12.36 6.86 13.84
N ASP A 314 -13.43 6.13 13.54
CA ASP A 314 -13.70 5.59 12.22
C ASP A 314 -14.00 6.74 11.24
N ALA A 315 -13.29 6.79 10.12
CA ALA A 315 -13.40 7.91 9.18
C ALA A 315 -14.76 7.98 8.47
N GLY A 316 -15.50 6.87 8.37
CA GLY A 316 -16.80 6.82 7.70
C GLY A 316 -17.97 7.22 8.61
N THR A 317 -17.89 6.88 9.89
CA THR A 317 -18.97 7.08 10.88
C THR A 317 -18.69 8.23 11.86
N GLY A 318 -17.43 8.56 12.09
CA GLY A 318 -16.99 9.48 13.14
C GLY A 318 -17.08 8.89 14.55
N GLU A 319 -17.36 7.59 14.69
CA GLU A 319 -17.46 6.94 15.99
C GLU A 319 -16.06 6.52 16.50
N ALA A 320 -15.81 6.68 17.80
CA ALA A 320 -14.56 6.25 18.42
C ALA A 320 -14.39 4.72 18.33
N LEU A 321 -13.27 4.29 17.74
CA LEU A 321 -12.97 2.88 17.42
C LEU A 321 -12.90 2.01 18.68
N CYS A 322 -12.45 2.56 19.80
CA CYS A 322 -12.38 1.82 21.06
C CYS A 322 -13.68 1.85 21.87
N ALA A 323 -14.64 2.72 21.57
CA ALA A 323 -15.83 2.91 22.41
C ALA A 323 -16.74 1.68 22.49
N ALA A 324 -16.70 0.80 21.50
CA ALA A 324 -17.44 -0.47 21.49
C ALA A 324 -16.81 -1.54 22.41
N HIS A 325 -15.55 -1.37 22.80
CA HIS A 325 -14.75 -2.39 23.48
C HIS A 325 -14.20 -1.95 24.83
N GLY A 326 -14.05 -0.64 25.04
CA GLY A 326 -13.53 -0.04 26.26
C GLY A 326 -13.81 1.45 26.33
N ASN A 327 -13.26 2.08 27.36
CA ASN A 327 -13.25 3.53 27.56
C ASN A 327 -11.83 4.13 27.58
N VAL A 328 -10.81 3.36 27.16
CA VAL A 328 -9.42 3.83 27.02
C VAL A 328 -8.79 3.24 25.77
N GLU A 329 -8.16 4.10 24.98
CA GLU A 329 -7.25 3.75 23.90
C GLU A 329 -5.80 4.02 24.32
N VAL A 330 -4.89 3.08 24.03
CA VAL A 330 -3.45 3.24 24.23
C VAL A 330 -2.79 3.57 22.90
N MET A 331 -2.29 4.79 22.78
CA MET A 331 -1.46 5.21 21.65
C MET A 331 0.02 5.03 21.97
N ILE A 332 0.81 4.52 21.02
CA ILE A 332 2.25 4.36 21.17
C ILE A 332 2.97 5.29 20.20
N LEU A 333 3.78 6.21 20.74
CA LEU A 333 4.74 6.98 19.95
C LEU A 333 6.06 6.21 19.93
N ARG A 334 6.53 5.85 18.74
CA ARG A 334 7.81 5.15 18.57
C ARG A 334 8.58 5.69 17.36
N THR A 335 9.84 6.07 17.55
CA THR A 335 10.70 6.61 16.48
C THR A 335 11.70 5.60 15.93
N LYS A 336 11.73 4.39 16.50
CA LYS A 336 12.57 3.27 16.06
C LYS A 336 11.71 2.05 15.74
N ALA A 337 12.19 1.14 14.92
CA ALA A 337 11.49 -0.11 14.70
C ALA A 337 11.27 -0.87 16.03
N PRO A 338 10.11 -1.52 16.23
CA PRO A 338 9.92 -2.42 17.35
C PRO A 338 10.94 -3.57 17.29
N ARG A 339 11.35 -4.07 18.45
CA ARG A 339 12.25 -5.22 18.52
C ARG A 339 11.48 -6.46 18.06
N ASP A 340 12.13 -7.29 17.25
CA ASP A 340 11.52 -8.54 16.82
C ASP A 340 11.25 -9.46 18.02
N GLY A 341 10.08 -10.09 18.05
CA GLY A 341 9.60 -10.89 19.19
C GLY A 341 9.27 -10.09 20.46
N TRP A 342 9.07 -8.78 20.38
CA TRP A 342 8.59 -7.95 21.49
C TRP A 342 7.19 -7.40 21.23
N ARG A 343 6.40 -7.30 22.30
CA ARG A 343 5.02 -6.79 22.27
C ARG A 343 4.81 -5.72 23.34
N VAL A 344 4.06 -4.69 23.00
CA VAL A 344 3.54 -3.74 23.98
C VAL A 344 2.35 -4.36 24.70
N LYS A 345 2.31 -4.18 26.01
CA LYS A 345 1.23 -4.65 26.89
C LYS A 345 0.82 -3.49 27.80
N ALA A 346 -0.44 -3.51 28.18
CA ALA A 346 -0.99 -2.56 29.15
C ALA A 346 -1.82 -3.31 30.19
N THR A 347 -1.84 -2.80 31.41
CA THR A 347 -2.81 -3.18 32.44
C THR A 347 -3.35 -1.93 33.07
N CYS A 348 -4.65 -1.92 33.37
CA CYS A 348 -5.31 -0.79 33.99
C CYS A 348 -6.10 -1.22 35.22
N GLU A 349 -6.36 -0.29 36.14
CA GLU A 349 -7.34 -0.49 37.20
C GLU A 349 -8.75 -0.53 36.59
N LEU A 350 -9.52 -1.57 36.89
CA LEU A 350 -10.84 -1.80 36.30
C LEU A 350 -11.96 -1.32 37.20
N GLU A 351 -13.04 -0.84 36.59
CA GLU A 351 -14.25 -0.43 37.29
C GLU A 351 -15.03 -1.65 37.76
N ALA A 352 -15.47 -1.62 39.02
CA ALA A 352 -16.25 -2.70 39.61
C ALA A 352 -17.74 -2.62 39.19
N ASP A 353 -18.25 -1.40 39.01
CA ASP A 353 -19.65 -1.14 38.64
C ASP A 353 -19.78 -0.79 37.14
N VAL A 354 -19.48 -1.77 36.28
CA VAL A 354 -19.46 -1.60 34.82
C VAL A 354 -20.81 -1.09 34.28
N GLU A 355 -21.94 -1.53 34.85
CA GLU A 355 -23.28 -1.12 34.38
C GLU A 355 -23.53 0.39 34.54
N SER A 356 -23.00 0.99 35.60
CA SER A 356 -23.19 2.42 35.87
C SER A 356 -22.26 3.30 35.05
N TYR A 357 -21.00 2.87 34.84
CA TYR A 357 -19.95 3.73 34.28
C TYR A 357 -19.58 3.42 32.83
N CYS A 358 -19.81 2.18 32.38
CA CYS A 358 -19.61 1.79 30.99
C CYS A 358 -20.81 0.98 30.47
N PRO A 359 -22.02 1.57 30.45
CA PRO A 359 -23.26 0.85 30.10
C PRO A 359 -23.27 0.24 28.69
N ASN A 360 -22.40 0.74 27.80
CA ASN A 360 -22.25 0.29 26.43
C ASN A 360 -21.31 -0.94 26.28
N LEU A 361 -20.55 -1.28 27.31
CA LEU A 361 -19.69 -2.47 27.35
C LEU A 361 -20.48 -3.64 27.94
N LYS A 362 -21.21 -4.38 27.10
CA LYS A 362 -21.98 -5.57 27.52
C LYS A 362 -21.59 -6.83 26.78
#